data_AF-A0A2S2CPL4-F1
#
_entry.id   AF-A0A2S2CPL4-F1
#
_cell.length_a   1.000
_cell.length_b   1.000
_cell.length_c   1.000
_cell.angle_alpha   90.00
_cell.angle_beta   90.00
_cell.angle_gamma   90.00
#
_symmetry.space_group_name_H-M   'P 1'
#
loop_
_entity.id
_entity.type
_entity.pdbx_description
1 polymer ?
#
loop_
_entity_poly.entity_id
_entity_poly.type
_entity_poly.pdbx_seq_one_letter_code
_entity_poly.pdbx_strand_id
1 'polypeptide(L)'
;MATRISHPGRLPASAGQPAQQEAAGQTGEPAYTTPDYASIARQFAALSHHMAERARKTGDGRLRHLAERFGRRADEMMDDLCRPVSRPRAGADER
;
A
#
# COMPACT_ATOMS: atom_id res chain seq x y z
N MET A 1 38.71 11.00 -45.52
CA MET A 1 37.27 10.96 -45.83
C MET A 1 36.52 10.77 -44.52
N ALA A 2 35.75 11.77 -44.09
CA ALA A 2 35.09 11.84 -42.80
C ALA A 2 33.59 12.08 -43.01
N THR A 3 32.74 11.23 -42.42
CA THR A 3 31.28 11.40 -42.45
C THR A 3 30.81 11.69 -41.02
N ARG A 4 30.56 12.98 -40.74
CA ARG A 4 29.82 13.45 -39.57
C ARG A 4 28.33 13.35 -39.89
N ILE A 5 27.58 12.60 -39.09
CA ILE A 5 26.12 12.56 -39.17
C ILE A 5 25.57 13.75 -38.38
N SER A 6 25.14 14.77 -39.11
CA SER A 6 24.32 15.88 -38.62
C SER A 6 22.88 15.40 -38.41
N HIS A 7 22.30 15.65 -37.23
CA HIS A 7 20.86 15.65 -37.02
C HIS A 7 20.40 17.06 -36.64
N PRO A 8 19.41 17.65 -37.34
CA PRO A 8 18.83 18.94 -37.00
C PRO A 8 17.60 18.79 -36.10
N GLY A 9 17.46 19.67 -35.11
CA GLY A 9 16.25 19.76 -34.28
C GLY A 9 16.38 20.81 -33.19
N ARG A 10 16.12 22.08 -33.53
CA ARG A 10 16.04 23.22 -32.61
C ARG A 10 14.57 23.68 -32.53
N LEU A 11 14.21 24.24 -31.36
CA LEU A 11 13.10 25.14 -30.99
C LEU A 11 12.07 24.51 -30.00
N PRO A 12 11.30 25.31 -29.21
CA PRO A 12 11.74 26.34 -28.25
C PRO A 12 10.91 26.33 -26.92
N ALA A 13 11.28 27.22 -25.98
CA ALA A 13 10.42 27.85 -24.95
C ALA A 13 9.57 26.96 -24.02
N SER A 14 10.09 26.66 -22.82
CA SER A 14 9.24 26.32 -21.67
C SER A 14 8.89 27.62 -20.92
N ALA A 15 7.88 28.31 -21.45
CA ALA A 15 7.13 29.32 -20.73
C ALA A 15 6.06 28.62 -19.89
N GLY A 16 5.97 28.97 -18.61
CA GLY A 16 4.88 28.53 -17.74
C GLY A 16 5.36 27.97 -16.41
N GLN A 17 5.98 28.82 -15.58
CA GLN A 17 5.84 28.67 -14.14
C GLN A 17 4.34 28.76 -13.82
N PRO A 18 3.69 27.75 -13.23
CA PRO A 18 2.54 28.04 -12.40
C PRO A 18 3.09 28.68 -11.13
N ALA A 19 2.62 29.91 -10.91
CA ALA A 19 2.87 30.73 -9.74
C ALA A 19 2.78 29.89 -8.47
N GLN A 20 3.73 30.13 -7.57
CA GLN A 20 3.55 29.88 -6.15
C GLN A 20 2.33 30.70 -5.72
N GLN A 21 1.16 30.06 -5.72
CA GLN A 21 -0.04 30.64 -5.17
C GLN A 21 -0.01 30.34 -3.68
N GLU A 22 0.28 31.37 -2.91
CA GLU A 22 0.21 31.41 -1.45
C GLU A 22 -1.15 30.85 -1.00
N ALA A 23 -1.16 29.58 -0.61
CA ALA A 23 -2.21 29.04 0.22
C ALA A 23 -1.85 29.42 1.65
N ALA A 24 -2.58 30.44 2.13
CA ALA A 24 -2.66 30.86 3.51
C ALA A 24 -2.45 29.71 4.49
N GLY A 25 -1.65 29.97 5.52
CA GLY A 25 -1.39 29.06 6.62
C GLY A 25 -2.68 28.43 7.12
N GLN A 26 -2.83 27.15 6.84
CA GLN A 26 -3.60 26.23 7.66
C GLN A 26 -2.55 25.29 8.20
N THR A 27 -2.29 25.38 9.51
CA THR A 27 -1.79 24.25 10.29
C THR A 27 -2.83 23.14 10.18
N GLY A 28 -2.87 22.49 9.02
CA GLY A 28 -3.65 21.30 8.77
C GLY A 28 -2.93 20.20 9.52
N GLU A 29 -3.51 19.78 10.64
CA GLU A 29 -3.30 18.43 11.17
C GLU A 29 -3.15 17.47 9.99
N PRO A 30 -2.09 16.65 9.92
CA PRO A 30 -1.96 15.70 8.81
C PRO A 30 -3.22 14.86 8.80
N ALA A 31 -4.02 14.96 7.73
CA ALA A 31 -5.24 14.17 7.59
C ALA A 31 -4.83 12.70 7.78
N TYR A 32 -5.22 12.12 8.92
CA TYR A 32 -4.90 10.74 9.24
C TYR A 32 -5.72 9.87 8.28
N THR A 33 -5.14 9.54 7.15
CA THR A 33 -5.75 8.63 6.18
C THR A 33 -5.82 7.26 6.83
N THR A 34 -7.03 6.73 6.97
CA THR A 34 -7.23 5.36 7.46
C THR A 34 -6.36 4.41 6.63
N PRO A 35 -5.50 3.59 7.25
CA PRO A 35 -4.69 2.64 6.51
C PRO A 35 -5.56 1.69 5.70
N ASP A 36 -5.18 1.39 4.46
CA ASP A 36 -5.83 0.35 3.66
C ASP A 36 -5.42 -1.03 4.18
N TYR A 37 -6.06 -1.45 5.27
CA TYR A 37 -5.78 -2.70 5.96
C TYR A 37 -6.00 -3.93 5.07
N ALA A 38 -6.89 -3.85 4.07
CA ALA A 38 -7.09 -4.93 3.10
C ALA A 38 -5.86 -5.08 2.21
N SER A 39 -5.30 -3.97 1.73
CA SER A 39 -4.03 -4.02 0.98
C SER A 39 -2.85 -4.46 1.84
N ILE A 40 -2.82 -4.10 3.12
CA ILE A 40 -1.78 -4.58 4.05
C ILE A 40 -1.91 -6.09 4.27
N ALA A 41 -3.12 -6.62 4.50
CA ALA A 41 -3.35 -8.05 4.66
C ALA A 41 -2.94 -8.84 3.40
N ARG A 42 -3.24 -8.34 2.20
CA ARG A 42 -2.78 -8.94 0.94
C ARG A 42 -1.26 -8.97 0.82
N GLN A 43 -0.56 -7.93 1.28
CA GLN A 43 0.91 -7.92 1.30
C GLN A 43 1.48 -8.97 2.26
N PHE A 44 0.84 -9.17 3.42
CA PHE A 44 1.21 -10.23 4.37
C PHE A 44 1.01 -11.62 3.75
N ALA A 45 -0.09 -11.85 3.03
CA ALA A 45 -0.35 -13.10 2.33
C ALA A 45 0.65 -13.37 1.18
N ALA A 46 1.03 -12.33 0.43
CA ALA A 46 2.07 -12.47 -0.59
C ALA A 46 3.44 -12.81 0.03
N LEU A 47 3.80 -12.15 1.13
CA LEU A 47 5.05 -12.39 1.84
C LEU A 47 5.12 -13.80 2.41
N SER A 48 4.03 -14.28 3.03
CA SER A 48 3.95 -15.65 3.54
C SER A 48 4.14 -16.68 2.43
N HIS A 49 3.51 -16.47 1.27
CA HIS A 49 3.67 -17.35 0.11
C HIS A 49 5.14 -17.40 -0.36
N HIS A 50 5.82 -16.26 -0.47
CA HIS A 50 7.24 -16.21 -0.84
C HIS A 50 8.14 -16.92 0.19
N MET A 51 7.86 -16.75 1.48
CA MET A 51 8.58 -17.45 2.55
C MET A 51 8.35 -18.96 2.50
N ALA A 52 7.12 -19.41 2.27
CA ALA A 52 6.80 -20.84 2.14
C ALA A 52 7.53 -21.47 0.95
N GLU A 53 7.51 -20.82 -0.21
CA GLU A 53 8.19 -21.31 -1.41
C GLU A 53 9.70 -21.38 -1.23
N ARG A 54 10.29 -20.37 -0.59
CA ARG A 54 11.72 -20.42 -0.27
C ARG A 54 12.02 -21.50 0.77
N ALA A 55 11.17 -21.70 1.77
CA ALA A 55 11.35 -22.73 2.80
C ALA A 55 11.29 -24.14 2.20
N ARG A 56 10.42 -24.37 1.22
CA ARG A 56 10.35 -25.62 0.46
C ARG A 56 11.63 -25.89 -0.34
N LYS A 57 12.22 -24.85 -0.94
CA LYS A 57 13.46 -24.97 -1.72
C LYS A 57 14.69 -25.18 -0.85
N THR A 58 14.76 -24.55 0.32
CA THR A 58 15.94 -24.58 1.18
C THR A 58 15.86 -25.58 2.33
N GLY A 59 14.68 -26.12 2.62
CA GLY A 59 14.43 -26.92 3.83
C GLY A 59 14.43 -26.10 5.12
N ASP A 60 14.33 -24.77 5.05
CA ASP A 60 14.41 -23.90 6.22
C ASP A 60 13.09 -23.93 7.03
N GLY A 61 13.12 -24.67 8.14
CA GLY A 61 11.99 -24.80 9.05
C GLY A 61 11.59 -23.50 9.74
N ARG A 62 12.52 -22.56 9.97
CA ARG A 62 12.21 -21.24 10.54
C ARG A 62 11.45 -20.38 9.55
N LEU A 63 11.87 -20.41 8.29
CA LEU A 63 11.19 -19.68 7.22
C LEU A 63 9.78 -20.23 6.99
N ARG A 64 9.61 -21.56 7.07
CA ARG A 64 8.29 -22.20 7.05
C ARG A 64 7.40 -21.72 8.20
N HIS A 65 7.92 -21.70 9.42
CA HIS A 65 7.17 -21.23 10.59
C HIS A 65 6.78 -19.75 10.48
N LEU A 66 7.66 -18.90 9.93
CA LEU A 66 7.33 -17.50 9.65
C LEU A 66 6.25 -17.37 8.59
N ALA A 67 6.33 -18.13 7.50
CA ALA A 67 5.30 -18.16 6.47
C ALA A 67 3.92 -18.47 7.05
N GLU A 68 3.82 -19.51 7.87
CA GLU A 68 2.57 -19.91 8.52
C GLU A 68 2.01 -18.79 9.42
N ARG A 69 2.86 -18.15 10.23
CA ARG A 69 2.43 -17.05 11.10
C ARG A 69 1.93 -15.83 10.31
N PHE A 70 2.63 -15.45 9.24
CA PHE A 70 2.23 -14.31 8.41
C PHE A 70 0.95 -14.59 7.63
N GLY A 71 0.78 -15.82 7.11
CA GLY A 71 -0.45 -16.24 6.44
C GLY A 71 -1.65 -16.19 7.37
N ARG A 72 -1.55 -16.83 8.55
CA ARG A 72 -2.62 -16.78 9.54
C ARG A 72 -3.01 -15.35 9.92
N ARG A 73 -2.02 -14.46 10.09
CA ARG A 73 -2.32 -13.07 10.44
C ARG A 73 -3.01 -12.30 9.32
N ALA A 74 -2.66 -12.57 8.07
CA ALA A 74 -3.36 -12.00 6.92
C ALA A 74 -4.83 -12.43 6.89
N ASP A 75 -5.10 -13.72 7.16
CA ASP A 75 -6.46 -14.25 7.21
C ASP A 75 -7.27 -13.63 8.35
N GLU A 76 -6.70 -13.54 9.57
CA GLU A 76 -7.32 -12.87 10.72
C GLU A 76 -7.65 -11.40 10.41
N MET A 77 -6.74 -10.67 9.77
CA MET A 77 -6.99 -9.27 9.38
C MET A 77 -8.13 -9.16 8.37
N MET A 78 -8.22 -10.06 7.40
CA MET A 78 -9.30 -10.07 6.42
C MET A 78 -10.63 -10.46 7.06
N ASP A 79 -10.64 -11.43 7.99
CA ASP A 79 -11.82 -11.81 8.75
C ASP A 79 -12.36 -10.64 9.58
N ASP A 80 -11.48 -9.96 10.32
CA ASP A 80 -11.82 -8.78 11.11
C ASP A 80 -12.40 -7.64 10.24
N LEU A 81 -11.87 -7.45 9.02
CA LEU A 81 -12.38 -6.45 8.07
C LEU A 81 -13.73 -6.85 7.44
N CYS A 82 -13.95 -8.13 7.20
CA CYS A 82 -15.19 -8.66 6.63
C CYS A 82 -16.28 -8.83 7.68
N ARG A 83 -15.93 -8.86 8.97
CA ARG A 83 -16.87 -9.02 10.05
C ARG A 83 -17.79 -7.80 10.12
N PRO A 84 -19.12 -7.96 9.98
CA PRO A 84 -20.03 -6.85 10.11
C PRO A 84 -19.90 -6.30 11.54
N VAL A 85 -19.65 -4.99 11.63
CA VAL A 85 -19.63 -4.28 12.91
C VAL A 85 -21.04 -4.38 13.46
N SER A 86 -21.27 -5.35 14.34
CA SER A 86 -22.52 -5.49 15.06
C SER A 86 -22.55 -4.34 16.06
N ARG A 87 -22.95 -3.15 15.60
CA ARG A 87 -23.29 -2.07 16.52
C ARG A 87 -24.40 -2.61 17.41
N PRO A 88 -24.25 -2.65 18.74
CA PRO A 88 -25.39 -2.91 19.59
C PRO A 88 -26.44 -1.86 19.23
N ARG A 89 -27.64 -2.34 18.87
CA ARG A 89 -28.77 -1.51 18.49
C ARG A 89 -29.15 -0.70 19.73
N ALA A 90 -28.59 0.51 19.86
CA ALA A 90 -29.00 1.44 20.90
C ALA A 90 -30.48 1.75 20.67
N GLY A 91 -31.35 1.31 21.58
CA GLY A 91 -32.77 1.69 21.58
C GLY A 91 -33.78 0.56 21.43
N ALA A 92 -33.46 -0.67 21.80
CA ALA A 92 -34.50 -1.66 22.12
C ALA A 92 -34.58 -1.85 23.65
N ASP A 93 -34.78 -0.75 24.37
CA ASP A 93 -35.14 -0.78 25.78
C ASP A 93 -36.41 0.08 25.92
N GLU A 94 -37.48 -0.65 26.18
CA GLU A 94 -38.74 -0.31 26.84
C GLU A 94 -39.02 1.17 27.16
N ARG A 95 -40.09 1.72 26.58
CA ARG A 95 -41.33 2.06 27.32
C ARG A 95 -42.46 2.52 26.41
#